data_AF-A0A328BJ60-F1
#
_entry.id   AF-A0A328BJ60-F1
#
_cell.length_a   1.000
_cell.length_b   1.000
_cell.length_c   1.000
_cell.angle_alpha   90.00
_cell.angle_beta   90.00
_cell.angle_gamma   90.00
#
_symmetry.space_group_name_H-M   'P 1'
#
loop_
_entity.id
_entity.type
_entity.pdbx_description
1 polymer ?
#
loop_
_entity_poly.entity_id
_entity_poly.type
_entity_poly.pdbx_seq_one_letter_code
_entity_poly.pdbx_strand_id
1 'polypeptide(L)'
;MQTRLRVTFNENYLDVPAVQQLFYAAMDAAAHYSRGYSPARGTVTFTIYGGYTLVSLQRFWRLLHHHDSFARLLVDGRPYAG
;
A
#
# COMPACT_ATOMS: atom_id res chain seq x y z
N MET A 1 -3.00 -8.88 -16.53
CA MET A 1 -2.54 -9.60 -15.31
C MET A 1 -2.99 -8.78 -14.11
N GLN A 2 -3.78 -9.39 -13.22
CA GLN A 2 -4.34 -8.71 -12.05
C GLN A 2 -3.30 -8.80 -10.92
N THR A 3 -2.25 -7.98 -11.03
CA THR A 3 -1.14 -7.96 -10.05
C THR A 3 -1.69 -7.54 -8.70
N ARG A 4 -1.61 -8.44 -7.72
CA ARG A 4 -2.22 -8.26 -6.40
C ARG A 4 -1.21 -7.61 -5.50
N LEU A 5 -1.39 -6.32 -5.28
CA LEU A 5 -0.58 -5.54 -4.35
C LEU A 5 -1.11 -5.73 -2.94
N ARG A 6 -0.22 -5.97 -1.99
CA ARG A 6 -0.54 -6.02 -0.57
C ARG A 6 0.30 -5.01 0.17
N VAL A 7 -0.35 -4.10 0.86
CA VAL A 7 0.29 -3.07 1.67
C VAL A 7 0.01 -3.41 3.11
N THR A 8 1.02 -3.44 3.96
CA THR A 8 0.87 -3.69 5.40
C THR A 8 1.68 -2.66 6.17
N PHE A 9 1.07 -2.03 7.16
CA PHE A 9 1.68 -1.00 7.99
C PHE A 9 1.19 -1.14 9.43
N ASN A 10 1.90 -0.54 10.36
CA ASN A 10 1.56 -0.61 11.78
C ASN A 10 0.73 0.62 12.18
N GLU A 11 -0.47 0.37 12.71
CA GLU A 11 -1.44 1.43 13.01
C GLU A 11 -1.02 2.38 14.14
N ASN A 12 0.02 2.01 14.90
CA ASN A 12 0.61 2.90 15.90
C ASN A 12 1.53 3.97 15.30
N TYR A 13 2.06 3.75 14.09
CA TYR A 13 2.94 4.69 13.39
C TYR A 13 2.23 5.41 12.25
N LEU A 14 1.25 4.75 11.61
CA LEU A 14 0.51 5.30 10.50
C LEU A 14 -0.94 4.84 10.54
N ASP A 15 -1.87 5.79 10.57
CA ASP A 15 -3.28 5.47 10.63
C ASP A 15 -3.88 5.17 9.25
N VAL A 16 -5.06 4.57 9.28
CA VAL A 16 -5.79 4.12 8.09
C VAL A 16 -6.19 5.29 7.19
N PRO A 17 -6.75 6.40 7.70
CA PRO A 17 -7.07 7.57 6.87
C PRO A 17 -5.85 8.17 6.17
N ALA A 18 -4.69 8.27 6.83
CA ALA A 18 -3.47 8.77 6.20
C ALA A 18 -3.05 7.90 5.02
N VAL A 19 -3.03 6.58 5.18
CA VAL A 19 -2.68 5.67 4.06
C VAL A 19 -3.65 5.81 2.88
N GLN A 20 -4.94 6.05 3.14
CA GLN A 20 -5.92 6.30 2.07
C GLN A 20 -5.61 7.59 1.31
N GLN A 21 -5.26 8.67 2.02
CA GLN A 21 -4.85 9.92 1.38
C GLN A 21 -3.58 9.73 0.54
N LEU A 22 -2.58 9.02 1.07
CA LEU A 22 -1.36 8.69 0.32
C LEU A 22 -1.65 7.85 -0.92
N PHE A 23 -2.59 6.91 -0.83
CA PHE A 23 -3.05 6.12 -1.96
C PHE A 23 -3.62 7.02 -3.05
N TYR A 24 -4.59 7.88 -2.73
CA TYR A 24 -5.23 8.77 -3.72
C TYR A 24 -4.29 9.84 -4.27
N ALA A 25 -3.27 10.25 -3.52
CA ALA A 25 -2.25 11.18 -3.99
C ALA A 25 -1.26 10.56 -4.98
N ALA A 26 -1.11 9.23 -4.97
CA ALA A 26 -0.02 8.55 -5.69
C ALA A 26 -0.49 7.61 -6.79
N MET A 27 -1.60 6.91 -6.57
CA MET A 27 -2.09 5.84 -7.43
C MET A 27 -2.96 6.36 -8.57
N ASP A 28 -3.00 5.62 -9.67
CA ASP A 28 -3.83 5.97 -10.83
C ASP A 28 -5.32 5.87 -10.48
N ALA A 29 -6.17 6.63 -11.17
CA ALA A 29 -7.62 6.65 -10.92
C ALA A 29 -8.32 5.28 -11.12
N ALA A 30 -7.70 4.38 -11.89
CA ALA A 30 -8.17 3.02 -12.12
C ALA A 30 -7.69 2.03 -11.05
N ALA A 31 -6.87 2.47 -10.10
CA ALA A 31 -6.47 1.68 -8.95
C ALA A 31 -7.50 1.83 -7.84
N HIS A 32 -7.75 0.73 -7.15
CA HIS A 32 -8.67 0.67 -6.02
C HIS A 32 -8.00 -0.11 -4.89
N TYR A 33 -8.42 0.14 -3.65
CA TYR A 33 -7.99 -0.64 -2.51
C TYR A 33 -9.18 -1.23 -1.77
N SER A 34 -8.96 -2.38 -1.15
CA SER A 34 -9.85 -2.98 -0.17
C SER A 34 -9.07 -3.31 1.09
N ARG A 35 -9.72 -3.17 2.26
CA ARG A 35 -9.11 -3.58 3.52
C ARG A 35 -8.94 -5.09 3.52
N GLY A 36 -7.69 -5.51 3.68
CA GLY A 36 -7.32 -6.91 3.83
C GLY A 36 -7.33 -7.33 5.30
N TYR A 37 -7.32 -8.63 5.51
CA TYR A 37 -7.10 -9.22 6.83
C TYR A 37 -5.60 -9.18 7.18
N SER A 38 -5.28 -8.89 8.46
CA SER A 38 -3.96 -9.10 9.03
C SER A 38 -4.08 -9.90 10.32
N PRO A 39 -3.36 -11.02 10.47
CA PRO A 39 -3.35 -11.81 11.71
C PRO A 39 -2.50 -11.16 12.82
N ALA A 40 -1.61 -10.23 12.48
CA ALA A 40 -0.75 -9.55 13.45
C ALA A 40 -1.48 -8.38 14.10
N ARG A 41 -1.50 -8.34 15.45
CA ARG A 41 -2.06 -7.21 16.21
C ARG A 41 -1.35 -5.91 15.86
N GLY A 42 -2.10 -4.81 15.80
CA GLY A 42 -1.53 -3.49 15.50
C GLY A 42 -1.11 -3.31 14.04
N THR A 43 -1.46 -4.22 13.14
CA THR A 43 -1.11 -4.11 11.72
C THR A 43 -2.37 -4.06 10.86
N VAL A 44 -2.35 -3.19 9.87
CA VAL A 44 -3.42 -3.05 8.89
C VAL A 44 -2.88 -3.45 7.54
N THR A 45 -3.69 -4.21 6.80
CA THR A 45 -3.38 -4.63 5.44
C THR A 45 -4.38 -4.02 4.47
N PHE A 46 -3.91 -3.54 3.32
CA PHE A 46 -4.72 -3.23 2.15
C PHE A 46 -4.35 -4.14 0.98
N THR A 47 -5.35 -4.55 0.21
CA THR A 47 -5.15 -5.15 -1.11
C THR A 47 -5.46 -4.08 -2.14
N ILE A 48 -4.50 -3.78 -3.02
CA ILE A 48 -4.71 -2.87 -4.15
C ILE A 48 -4.94 -3.71 -5.41
N TYR A 49 -5.93 -3.33 -6.20
CA TYR A 49 -6.36 -3.98 -7.43
C TYR A 49 -6.74 -2.93 -8.49
N GLY A 50 -6.95 -3.36 -9.73
CA GLY A 50 -7.23 -2.47 -10.86
C GLY A 50 -5.99 -2.15 -11.68
N GLY A 51 -6.10 -1.15 -12.56
CA GLY A 51 -5.02 -0.73 -13.45
C GLY A 51 -4.15 0.32 -12.79
N TYR A 52 -2.84 0.07 -12.69
CA TYR A 52 -1.87 1.05 -12.23
C TYR A 52 -0.55 0.91 -12.98
N THR A 53 0.20 2.00 -13.06
CA THR A 53 1.53 2.06 -13.65
C THR A 53 2.62 1.79 -12.61
N LEU A 54 3.81 1.40 -13.08
CA LEU A 54 4.99 1.25 -12.21
C LEU A 54 5.35 2.58 -11.52
N VAL A 55 5.12 3.72 -12.20
CA VAL A 55 5.42 5.05 -11.66
C VAL A 55 4.52 5.36 -10.46
N SER A 56 3.22 5.09 -10.59
CA SER A 56 2.24 5.32 -9.52
C SER A 56 2.51 4.42 -8.31
N LEU A 57 2.91 3.17 -8.58
CA LEU A 57 3.39 2.25 -7.54
C LEU A 57 4.63 2.78 -6.81
N GLN A 58 5.63 3.27 -7.55
CA GLN A 58 6.86 3.79 -6.95
C GLN A 58 6.61 5.05 -6.12
N ARG A 59 5.72 5.95 -6.58
CA ARG A 59 5.31 7.14 -5.83
C ARG A 59 4.65 6.74 -4.51
N PHE A 60 3.71 5.80 -4.56
CA PHE A 60 3.00 5.35 -3.37
C PHE A 60 3.96 4.70 -2.37
N TRP A 61 4.88 3.85 -2.84
CA TRP A 61 5.91 3.25 -2.00
C TRP A 61 6.79 4.31 -1.31
N ARG A 62 7.28 5.32 -2.03
CA ARG A 62 8.10 6.39 -1.46
C ARG A 62 7.35 7.18 -0.38
N LEU A 63 6.11 7.56 -0.65
CA LEU A 63 5.27 8.29 0.30
C LEU A 63 5.00 7.45 1.54
N LEU A 64 4.62 6.18 1.37
CA LEU A 64 4.36 5.26 2.46
C LEU A 64 5.60 5.11 3.36
N HIS A 65 6.77 4.87 2.77
CA HIS A 65 8.02 4.71 3.52
C HIS A 65 8.55 6.00 4.15
N HIS A 66 8.18 7.16 3.60
CA HIS A 66 8.50 8.45 4.21
C HIS A 66 7.72 8.66 5.52
N HIS A 67 6.47 8.19 5.59
CA HIS A 67 5.63 8.29 6.78
C HIS A 67 5.84 7.15 7.78
N ASP A 68 6.04 5.91 7.30
CA ASP A 68 6.35 4.73 8.11
C ASP A 68 7.46 3.92 7.44
N SER A 69 8.68 4.04 7.96
CA SER A 69 9.84 3.31 7.43
C SER A 69 9.70 1.79 7.52
N PHE A 70 8.81 1.28 8.37
CA PHE A 70 8.55 -0.15 8.55
C PHE A 70 7.39 -0.67 7.70
N ALA A 71 6.67 0.22 7.01
CA ALA A 71 5.61 -0.18 6.10
C ALA A 71 6.16 -1.16 5.04
N ARG A 72 5.34 -2.12 4.67
CA ARG A 72 5.68 -3.17 3.71
C ARG A 72 4.72 -3.09 2.54
N LEU A 73 5.29 -2.98 1.36
CA LEU A 73 4.56 -3.09 0.11
C LEU A 73 5.02 -4.36 -0.60
N LEU A 74 4.07 -5.26 -0.89
CA LEU A 74 4.31 -6.53 -1.57
C LEU A 74 3.62 -6.52 -2.93
N VAL A 75 4.35 -6.87 -3.98
CA VAL A 75 3.83 -7.15 -5.33
C VAL A 75 3.82 -8.65 -5.53
N ASP A 76 2.65 -9.25 -5.71
CA ASP A 76 2.49 -10.70 -5.88
C ASP A 76 3.23 -11.50 -4.78
N GLY A 77 3.18 -11.00 -3.55
CA GLY A 77 3.79 -11.63 -2.37
C GLY A 77 5.29 -11.34 -2.17
N ARG A 78 5.93 -10.59 -3.07
CA ARG A 78 7.35 -10.21 -2.95
C ARG A 78 7.50 -8.75 -2.51
N PRO A 79 8.43 -8.43 -1.60
CA PRO A 79 8.72 -7.04 -1.25
C PRO A 79 9.02 -6.21 -2.49
N TYR A 80 8.36 -5.07 -2.62
CA TYR A 80 8.70 -4.07 -3.59
C TYR A 80 9.95 -3.33 -3.11
N ALA A 81 11.03 -3.47 -3.86
CA ALA A 81 12.23 -2.66 -3.73
C ALA A 81 12.23 -1.70 -4.93
N GLY A 82 11.68 -0.51 -4.73
CA GLY A 82 11.60 0.55 -5.73
C GLY A 82 12.85 1.41 -5.81
#